data_AF-A0A836A0F1-F1
#
_entry.id   AF-A0A836A0F1-F1
#
_cell.length_a   1.000
_cell.length_b   1.000
_cell.length_c   1.000
_cell.angle_alpha   90.00
_cell.angle_beta   90.00
_cell.angle_gamma   90.00
#
_symmetry.space_group_name_H-M   'P 1'
#
loop_
_entity.id
_entity.type
_entity.pdbx_description
1 polymer ?
#
loop_
_entity_poly.entity_id
_entity_poly.type
_entity_poly.pdbx_seq_one_letter_code
_entity_poly.pdbx_strand_id
1 'polypeptide(L)'
;MSKWRNSMTVSSDAGGAKRATSVSDWLNVDLALIHREWRKADEVDCVVLVGNVKACVALLVDDMADTCGSICHAADKLLSPGVVFMLC
;
A
#
# COMPACT_ATOMS: atom_id res chain seq x y z
N MET A 1 4.34 -17.88 -17.43
CA MET A 1 3.20 -18.04 -16.49
C MET A 1 3.63 -17.50 -15.13
N SER A 2 2.85 -16.56 -14.59
CA SER A 2 3.23 -15.54 -13.59
C SER A 2 3.86 -16.08 -12.30
N LYS A 3 5.03 -15.55 -11.94
CA LYS A 3 5.74 -15.79 -10.66
C LYS A 3 5.07 -15.12 -9.45
N TRP A 4 4.01 -14.32 -9.64
CA TRP A 4 3.46 -13.40 -8.63
C TRP A 4 2.00 -13.72 -8.27
N ARG A 5 1.63 -15.01 -8.23
CA ARG A 5 0.24 -15.49 -8.12
C ARG A 5 -0.52 -15.09 -6.85
N ASN A 6 0.12 -14.41 -5.91
CA ASN A 6 -0.50 -13.95 -4.67
C ASN A 6 0.13 -12.65 -4.18
N SER A 7 0.41 -11.73 -5.11
CA SER A 7 1.02 -10.44 -4.81
C SER A 7 0.08 -9.31 -5.20
N MET A 8 0.16 -8.20 -4.48
CA MET A 8 -0.62 -6.99 -4.71
C MET A 8 0.31 -5.80 -4.56
N THR A 9 0.24 -4.87 -5.49
CA THR A 9 0.97 -3.60 -5.38
C THR A 9 0.21 -2.67 -4.45
N VAL A 10 0.89 -1.97 -3.57
CA VAL A 10 0.30 -1.03 -2.62
C VAL A 10 0.97 0.32 -2.77
N SER A 11 0.18 1.38 -2.93
CA SER A 11 0.70 2.75 -2.83
C SER A 11 0.56 3.25 -1.38
N SER A 12 1.63 3.81 -0.83
CA SER A 12 1.67 4.40 0.52
C SER A 12 0.85 5.69 0.65
N ASP A 13 0.59 6.35 -0.47
CA ASP A 13 -0.26 7.54 -0.58
C ASP A 13 -0.96 7.65 -1.95
N ALA A 14 -1.78 8.68 -2.12
CA ALA A 14 -2.47 8.96 -3.38
C ALA A 14 -1.55 9.54 -4.48
N GLY A 15 -0.42 10.17 -4.12
CA GLY A 15 0.52 10.75 -5.07
C GLY A 15 1.34 9.67 -5.81
N GLY A 16 1.71 8.61 -5.10
CA GLY A 16 2.38 7.42 -5.63
C GLY A 16 1.47 6.49 -6.43
N ALA A 17 0.14 6.71 -6.40
CA ALA A 17 -0.85 5.81 -6.99
C ALA A 17 -0.54 5.47 -8.44
N LYS A 18 -0.28 6.48 -9.27
CA LYS A 18 0.01 6.30 -10.71
C LYS A 18 1.24 5.43 -10.96
N ARG A 19 2.24 5.52 -10.07
CA ARG A 19 3.46 4.71 -10.14
C ARG A 19 3.18 3.28 -9.72
N ALA A 20 2.47 3.09 -8.61
CA ALA A 20 2.02 1.78 -8.16
C ALA A 20 1.15 1.08 -9.22
N THR A 21 0.28 1.82 -9.93
CA THR A 21 -0.50 1.29 -11.06
C THR A 21 0.40 0.82 -12.21
N SER A 22 1.42 1.60 -12.55
CA SER A 22 2.35 1.21 -13.64
C SER A 22 3.10 -0.08 -13.30
N VAL A 23 3.46 -0.27 -12.03
CA VAL A 23 4.09 -1.50 -11.54
C VAL A 23 3.10 -2.66 -11.49
N SER A 24 1.86 -2.43 -11.05
CA SER A 24 0.81 -3.46 -11.01
C SER A 24 0.47 -3.97 -12.39
N ASP A 25 0.37 -3.08 -13.39
CA ASP A 25 0.12 -3.43 -14.78
C ASP A 25 1.25 -4.27 -15.38
N TRP A 26 2.50 -3.91 -15.07
CA TRP A 26 3.67 -4.65 -15.55
C TRP A 26 3.78 -6.06 -14.94
N LEU A 27 3.44 -6.18 -13.65
CA LEU A 27 3.44 -7.46 -12.94
C LEU A 27 2.15 -8.27 -13.16
N ASN A 28 1.11 -7.65 -13.74
CA ASN A 28 -0.23 -8.18 -13.89
C ASN A 28 -0.81 -8.65 -12.54
N VAL A 29 -0.78 -7.76 -11.55
CA VAL A 29 -1.30 -7.95 -10.19
C VAL A 29 -2.28 -6.83 -9.83
N ASP A 30 -3.07 -7.04 -8.78
CA ASP A 30 -4.01 -6.03 -8.29
C ASP A 30 -3.30 -4.88 -7.56
N LEU A 31 -3.99 -3.75 -7.43
CA LEU A 31 -3.53 -2.55 -6.75
C LEU A 31 -4.38 -2.26 -5.50
N ALA A 32 -3.72 -1.89 -4.41
CA ALA A 32 -4.33 -1.25 -3.25
C ALA A 32 -3.73 0.14 -3.01
N LEU A 33 -4.52 1.00 -2.36
CA LEU A 33 -4.16 2.38 -2.09
C LEU A 33 -4.35 2.68 -0.60
N ILE A 34 -3.34 3.27 0.02
CA ILE A 34 -3.45 3.86 1.34
C ILE A 34 -3.71 5.36 1.14
N HIS A 35 -4.85 5.84 1.63
CA HIS A 35 -5.24 7.24 1.56
C HIS A 35 -5.38 7.82 2.97
N ARG A 36 -4.84 9.01 3.19
CA ARG A 36 -4.99 9.75 4.45
C ARG A 36 -6.11 10.75 4.28
N GLU A 37 -7.18 10.59 5.04
CA GLU A 37 -8.24 11.58 5.14
C GLU A 37 -8.02 12.45 6.37
N TRP A 38 -7.87 13.75 6.12
CA TRP A 38 -7.82 14.76 7.17
C TRP A 38 -9.25 15.02 7.64
N ARG A 39 -9.57 14.58 8.87
CA ARG A 39 -10.72 15.12 9.57
C ARG A 39 -10.30 16.43 10.25
N LYS A 40 -11.26 17.31 10.54
CA LYS A 40 -11.03 18.70 11.00
C LYS A 40 -10.01 18.77 12.14
N ALA A 41 -9.41 19.96 12.28
CA ALA A 41 -8.54 20.32 13.40
C ALA A 41 -9.10 19.77 14.71
N ASP A 42 -8.32 18.90 15.36
CA ASP A 42 -8.57 18.12 16.60
C ASP A 42 -8.96 16.64 16.45
N GLU A 43 -9.11 16.08 15.24
CA GLU A 43 -9.27 14.63 15.04
C GLU A 43 -8.00 13.92 14.53
N VAL A 44 -7.79 12.69 15.01
CA VAL A 44 -6.69 11.79 14.62
C VAL A 44 -6.78 11.46 13.13
N ASP A 45 -5.66 11.57 12.41
CA ASP A 45 -5.58 11.26 10.97
C ASP A 45 -6.13 9.86 10.66
N CYS A 46 -7.16 9.82 9.82
CA CYS A 46 -7.77 8.56 9.39
C CYS A 46 -7.06 8.03 8.15
N VAL A 47 -6.29 6.96 8.33
CA VAL A 47 -5.67 6.22 7.21
C VAL A 47 -6.63 5.13 6.74
N VAL A 48 -7.13 5.27 5.52
CA VAL A 48 -8.07 4.38 4.84
C VAL A 48 -7.32 3.52 3.82
N LEU A 49 -7.52 2.20 3.89
CA LEU A 49 -7.01 1.26 2.90
C LEU A 49 -8.12 0.93 1.89
N VAL A 50 -7.86 1.17 0.61
CA VAL A 50 -8.75 0.83 -0.50
C VAL A 50 -8.14 -0.34 -1.27
N GLY A 51 -8.82 -1.49 -1.27
CA GLY A 51 -8.36 -2.73 -1.89
C GLY A 51 -8.37 -3.91 -0.91
N ASN A 52 -8.32 -5.15 -1.45
CA ASN A 52 -8.34 -6.36 -0.64
C ASN A 52 -6.93 -6.96 -0.51
N VAL A 53 -6.26 -6.67 0.60
CA VAL A 53 -4.88 -7.12 0.87
C VAL A 53 -4.80 -8.41 1.70
N LYS A 54 -5.92 -9.12 1.89
CA LYS A 54 -5.96 -10.28 2.78
C LYS A 54 -5.15 -11.44 2.22
N ALA A 55 -4.31 -12.03 3.06
CA ALA A 55 -3.54 -13.24 2.75
C ALA A 55 -2.66 -13.13 1.48
N CYS A 56 -2.25 -11.92 1.09
CA CYS A 56 -1.37 -11.69 -0.05
C CYS A 56 0.00 -11.14 0.36
N VAL A 57 0.91 -11.08 -0.61
CA VAL A 57 2.20 -10.39 -0.51
C VAL A 57 2.03 -8.95 -0.97
N ALA A 58 2.23 -7.98 -0.09
CA ALA A 58 2.13 -6.56 -0.42
C ALA A 58 3.47 -6.03 -0.96
N LEU A 59 3.46 -5.45 -2.15
CA LEU A 59 4.57 -4.72 -2.76
C LEU A 59 4.31 -3.22 -2.58
N LEU A 60 4.85 -2.62 -1.52
CA LEU A 60 4.74 -1.19 -1.29
C LEU A 60 5.61 -0.45 -2.31
N VAL A 61 5.00 0.44 -3.07
CA VAL A 61 5.70 1.27 -4.05
C VAL A 61 5.65 2.71 -3.55
N ASP A 62 6.83 3.24 -3.25
CA ASP A 62 7.02 4.63 -2.85
C ASP A 62 8.08 5.29 -3.74
N ASP A 63 8.16 6.61 -3.72
CA ASP A 63 9.16 7.34 -4.50
C ASP A 63 10.47 7.55 -3.78
N MET A 64 10.39 7.88 -2.51
CA MET A 64 11.53 8.13 -1.65
C MET A 64 11.22 7.63 -0.24
N ALA A 65 12.20 6.96 0.36
CA ALA A 65 12.20 6.63 1.77
C ALA A 65 13.15 7.58 2.49
N ASP A 66 12.62 8.59 3.19
CA ASP A 66 13.43 9.55 3.96
C ASP A 66 13.47 9.16 5.45
N THR A 67 12.40 9.44 6.19
CA THR A 67 12.26 9.07 7.62
C THR A 67 11.67 7.67 7.84
N CYS A 68 11.29 6.97 6.77
CA CYS A 68 10.55 5.70 6.78
C CYS A 68 9.18 5.73 7.51
N GLY A 69 8.73 6.88 8.02
CA GLY A 69 7.49 6.99 8.80
C GLY A 69 6.24 6.59 8.00
N SER A 70 6.21 6.91 6.70
CA SER A 70 5.13 6.49 5.79
C SER A 70 5.11 4.97 5.59
N ILE A 71 6.28 4.34 5.47
CA ILE A 71 6.43 2.90 5.28
C ILE A 71 5.98 2.15 6.53
N CYS A 72 6.41 2.58 7.72
CA CYS A 72 5.99 1.98 8.99
C CYS A 72 4.48 2.08 9.19
N HIS A 73 3.88 3.26 8.95
CA HIS A 73 2.43 3.41 9.02
C HIS A 73 1.69 2.52 8.02
N ALA A 74 2.22 2.39 6.79
CA ALA A 74 1.66 1.49 5.80
C ALA A 74 1.74 0.03 6.27
N ALA A 75 2.87 -0.40 6.80
CA ALA A 75 3.06 -1.74 7.34
C ALA A 75 2.07 -2.07 8.45
N ASP A 76 1.89 -1.17 9.42
CA ASP A 76 0.92 -1.35 10.51
C ASP A 76 -0.51 -1.52 10.00
N LYS A 77 -0.88 -0.76 8.95
CA LYS A 77 -2.19 -0.83 8.31
C LYS A 77 -2.38 -2.07 7.47
N LEU A 78 -1.31 -2.64 6.92
CA LEU A 78 -1.31 -3.88 6.14
C LEU A 78 -1.28 -5.13 7.01
N LEU A 79 -0.68 -5.05 8.20
CA LEU A 79 -0.64 -6.16 9.17
C LEU A 79 -2.04 -6.52 9.71
N SER A 80 -2.85 -5.51 10.04
CA SER A 80 -4.22 -5.69 10.56
C SER A 80 -5.14 -6.56 9.67
N PRO A 81 -5.23 -6.32 8.34
CA PRO A 81 -6.00 -7.17 7.44
C PRO A 81 -5.35 -8.53 7.12
N GLY A 82 -4.14 -8.82 7.60
CA GLY A 82 -3.51 -10.14 7.44
C GLY A 82 -2.65 -10.29 6.19
N VAL A 83 -1.92 -9.24 5.81
CA VAL A 83 -0.80 -9.38 4.85
C VAL A 83 0.24 -10.35 5.40
N VAL A 84 0.68 -11.29 4.57
CA VAL A 84 1.59 -12.38 5.00
C VAL A 84 3.04 -11.92 4.91
N PHE A 85 3.34 -11.07 3.92
CA PHE A 85 4.68 -10.58 3.66
C PHE A 85 4.62 -9.22 2.97
N MET A 86 5.54 -8.34 3.32
CA MET A 86 5.64 -7.00 2.76
C MET A 86 7.03 -6.78 2.17
N LEU A 87 7.07 -6.28 0.94
CA LEU A 87 8.24 -5.84 0.21
C LEU A 87 8.08 -4.34 -0.03
N CYS A 88 9.15 -3.58 0.12
CA CYS A 88 9.16 -2.13 -0.07
C CYS A 88 10.20 -1.75 -1.13
#